data_AF-A0A358R4F8-F1
#
_entry.id   AF-A0A358R4F8-F1
#
_cell.length_a   1.000
_cell.length_b   1.000
_cell.length_c   1.000
_cell.angle_alpha   90.00
_cell.angle_beta   90.00
_cell.angle_gamma   90.00
#
_symmetry.space_group_name_H-M   'P 1'
#
loop_
_entity.id
_entity.type
_entity.pdbx_description
1 polymer ?
#
loop_
_entity_poly.entity_id
_entity_poly.type
_entity_poly.pdbx_seq_one_letter_code
_entity_poly.pdbx_strand_id
1 'polypeptide(L)'
;LFLTYFKDLAPAPQSYPDATGEDRALDAPFSGFVFKLQANMNPEHRDCAAFVRVTSGHFRRGVDAIHAATGKKMKLSTPHTLMGDTRSIMEEAYPGDIVSIFNPGHLKIGSTLYEADPLTFNVIPLFTPEHFMKVMTKDPFKRKQLREGLQQLSEEGVVHVFEVPGGVGNELLLGTVGVLQFDVVKHRMQAEYGVELVTQAVSYHTARWLPSDESVMAKLESSYSTHVTRDIDDHPIVLFESAYALSQAEEKVGAENLFKFKQEHIGA
;
A
#
# COMPACT_ATOMS: atom_id res chain seq x y z
N LEU A 1 25.43 -26.94 5.01
CA LEU A 1 24.50 -27.66 5.91
C LEU A 1 23.07 -27.13 5.77
N PHE A 2 22.81 -25.84 6.01
CA PHE A 2 21.45 -25.26 5.91
C PHE A 2 20.75 -25.50 4.56
N LEU A 3 21.36 -25.08 3.44
CA LEU A 3 20.76 -25.22 2.09
C LEU A 3 20.45 -26.68 1.70
N THR A 4 21.20 -27.63 2.25
CA THR A 4 21.00 -29.06 1.99
C THR A 4 19.65 -29.53 2.52
N TYR A 5 19.26 -29.09 3.72
CA TYR A 5 17.98 -29.46 4.34
C TYR A 5 16.84 -28.52 3.95
N PHE A 6 17.16 -27.26 3.62
CA PHE A 6 16.15 -26.26 3.28
C PHE A 6 15.25 -26.72 2.14
N LYS A 7 15.80 -27.30 1.07
CA LYS A 7 15.02 -27.76 -0.09
C LYS A 7 13.99 -28.85 0.26
N ASP A 8 14.29 -29.69 1.27
CA ASP A 8 13.48 -30.85 1.62
C ASP A 8 12.45 -30.49 2.71
N LEU A 9 12.70 -29.43 3.48
CA LEU A 9 11.86 -28.97 4.58
C LEU A 9 11.00 -27.75 4.23
N ALA A 10 11.43 -26.92 3.28
CA ALA A 10 10.67 -25.75 2.85
C ALA A 10 9.42 -26.19 2.08
N PRO A 11 8.26 -25.59 2.34
CA PRO A 11 7.04 -25.93 1.62
C PRO A 11 7.18 -25.54 0.14
N ALA A 12 6.59 -26.36 -0.72
CA ALA A 12 6.30 -25.98 -2.10
C ALA A 12 5.34 -24.75 -2.12
N PRO A 13 5.16 -24.08 -3.27
CA PRO A 13 4.14 -23.04 -3.41
C PRO A 13 2.80 -23.52 -2.86
N GLN A 14 2.19 -22.71 -2.00
CA GLN A 14 0.90 -23.00 -1.40
C GLN A 14 -0.20 -22.23 -2.13
N SER A 15 -1.42 -22.76 -2.08
CA SER A 15 -2.60 -22.01 -2.51
C SER A 15 -2.77 -20.77 -1.64
N TYR A 16 -3.30 -19.71 -2.24
CA TYR A 16 -3.69 -18.50 -1.54
C TYR A 16 -5.22 -18.43 -1.50
N PRO A 17 -5.82 -18.14 -0.34
CA PRO A 17 -7.25 -17.91 -0.26
C PRO A 17 -7.60 -16.61 -0.97
N ASP A 18 -8.72 -16.62 -1.68
CA ASP A 18 -9.31 -15.39 -2.21
C ASP A 18 -10.02 -14.60 -1.09
N ALA A 19 -10.65 -13.48 -1.46
CA ALA A 19 -11.37 -12.62 -0.52
C ALA A 19 -12.58 -13.29 0.16
N THR A 20 -13.08 -14.41 -0.38
CA THR A 20 -14.14 -15.22 0.24
C THR A 20 -13.59 -16.29 1.19
N GLY A 21 -12.26 -16.51 1.17
CA GLY A 21 -11.58 -17.52 1.97
C GLY A 21 -11.44 -18.87 1.26
N GLU A 22 -11.77 -18.95 -0.03
CA GLU A 22 -11.63 -20.18 -0.81
C GLU A 22 -10.24 -20.27 -1.45
N ASP A 23 -9.61 -21.44 -1.32
CA ASP A 23 -8.30 -21.69 -1.91
C ASP A 23 -8.41 -21.88 -3.43
N ARG A 24 -7.63 -21.10 -4.18
CA ARG A 24 -7.47 -21.32 -5.61
C ARG A 24 -6.46 -22.45 -5.87
N ALA A 25 -6.84 -23.39 -6.73
CA ALA A 25 -5.95 -24.47 -7.14
C ALA A 25 -4.74 -23.93 -7.92
N LEU A 26 -3.55 -24.49 -7.68
CA LEU A 26 -2.30 -24.04 -8.29
C LEU A 26 -2.28 -24.21 -9.82
N ASP A 27 -3.06 -25.13 -10.36
CA ASP A 27 -3.19 -25.42 -11.80
C ASP A 27 -4.32 -24.64 -12.49
N ALA A 28 -5.10 -23.85 -11.74
CA ALA A 28 -6.10 -22.93 -12.30
C ALA A 28 -5.44 -21.88 -13.22
N PRO A 29 -6.18 -21.21 -14.13
CA PRO A 29 -5.66 -20.13 -14.97
C PRO A 29 -4.86 -19.08 -14.20
N PHE A 30 -3.96 -18.38 -14.92
CA PHE A 30 -3.01 -17.45 -14.31
C PHE A 30 -3.70 -16.50 -13.33
N SER A 31 -3.16 -16.44 -12.12
CA SER A 31 -3.49 -15.41 -11.14
C SER A 31 -2.24 -14.97 -10.37
N GLY A 32 -2.29 -13.75 -9.84
CA GLY A 32 -1.28 -13.24 -8.94
C GLY A 32 -1.70 -11.94 -8.29
N PHE A 33 -0.95 -11.52 -7.27
CA PHE A 33 -1.17 -10.25 -6.60
C PHE A 33 0.11 -9.43 -6.51
N VAL A 34 -0.02 -8.11 -6.59
CA VAL A 34 1.08 -7.16 -6.42
C VAL A 34 1.41 -7.07 -4.94
N PHE A 35 2.65 -7.38 -4.55
CA PHE A 35 3.07 -7.29 -3.14
C PHE A 35 4.12 -6.23 -2.86
N LYS A 36 4.74 -5.69 -3.91
CA LYS A 36 5.70 -4.62 -3.81
C LYS A 36 5.55 -3.75 -5.04
N LEU A 37 5.59 -2.44 -4.83
CA LEU A 37 5.82 -1.46 -5.88
C LEU A 37 7.19 -0.84 -5.65
N GLN A 38 7.87 -0.51 -6.73
CA GLN A 38 9.11 0.24 -6.66
C GLN A 38 9.12 1.23 -7.80
N ALA A 39 9.11 2.51 -7.46
CA ALA A 39 9.15 3.55 -8.47
C ALA A 39 10.55 4.13 -8.66
N ASN A 40 10.66 4.91 -9.73
CA ASN A 40 11.83 5.68 -10.09
C ASN A 40 13.12 4.85 -10.18
N MET A 41 13.00 3.61 -10.69
CA MET A 41 14.17 2.75 -10.85
C MET A 41 15.13 3.25 -11.94
N ASN A 42 14.65 4.08 -12.86
CA ASN A 42 15.46 4.82 -13.82
C ASN A 42 15.12 6.32 -13.69
N PRO A 43 16.06 7.16 -13.21
CA PRO A 43 15.85 8.60 -13.05
C PRO A 43 15.38 9.33 -14.32
N GLU A 44 15.75 8.82 -15.50
CA GLU A 44 15.43 9.44 -16.79
C GLU A 44 14.00 9.15 -17.27
N HIS A 45 13.43 8.01 -16.88
CA HIS A 45 12.15 7.51 -17.41
C HIS A 45 11.04 7.41 -16.35
N ARG A 46 11.38 7.59 -15.07
CA ARG A 46 10.45 7.45 -13.91
C ARG A 46 9.64 6.16 -13.97
N ASP A 47 10.31 5.06 -14.30
CA ASP A 47 9.66 3.75 -14.40
C ASP A 47 9.22 3.27 -13.01
N CYS A 48 7.95 2.89 -12.90
CA CYS A 48 7.42 2.18 -11.74
C CYS A 48 7.22 0.71 -12.10
N ALA A 49 7.74 -0.16 -11.25
CA ALA A 49 7.67 -1.61 -11.38
C ALA A 49 6.76 -2.18 -10.30
N ALA A 50 5.82 -3.02 -10.69
CA ALA A 50 5.00 -3.82 -9.79
C ALA A 50 5.52 -5.24 -9.73
N PHE A 51 5.81 -5.73 -8.53
CA PHE A 51 6.21 -7.10 -8.28
C PHE A 51 4.97 -7.93 -7.96
N VAL A 52 4.66 -8.86 -8.84
CA VAL A 52 3.52 -9.75 -8.74
C VAL A 52 4.01 -11.12 -8.30
N ARG A 53 3.42 -11.65 -7.25
CA ARG A 53 3.57 -13.05 -6.85
C ARG A 53 2.60 -13.88 -7.69
N VAL A 54 3.11 -14.83 -8.47
CA VAL A 54 2.26 -15.77 -9.20
C VAL A 54 1.69 -16.79 -8.20
N THR A 55 0.37 -16.98 -8.21
CA THR A 55 -0.36 -17.81 -7.25
C THR A 55 -0.98 -19.04 -7.89
N SER A 56 -1.42 -18.96 -9.14
CA SER A 56 -1.90 -20.11 -9.90
C SER A 56 -1.52 -20.00 -11.36
N GLY A 57 -1.52 -21.14 -12.04
CA GLY A 57 -1.44 -21.25 -13.48
C GLY A 57 -0.08 -20.96 -14.04
N HIS A 58 -0.08 -20.51 -15.28
CA HIS A 58 1.13 -20.31 -16.05
C HIS A 58 1.15 -18.92 -16.64
N PHE A 59 2.01 -18.08 -16.09
CA PHE A 59 2.27 -16.76 -16.64
C PHE A 59 3.09 -16.93 -17.92
N ARG A 60 2.65 -16.29 -19.01
CA ARG A 60 3.41 -16.18 -20.26
C ARG A 60 3.57 -14.72 -20.63
N ARG A 61 4.74 -14.36 -21.16
CA ARG A 61 4.99 -13.02 -21.68
C ARG A 61 3.90 -12.63 -22.70
N GLY A 62 3.30 -11.47 -22.47
CA GLY A 62 2.24 -10.92 -23.31
C GLY A 62 0.85 -11.48 -23.04
N VAL A 63 0.65 -12.22 -21.94
CA VAL A 63 -0.69 -12.61 -21.47
C VAL A 63 -1.56 -11.38 -21.23
N ASP A 64 -2.83 -11.48 -21.60
CA ASP A 64 -3.85 -10.48 -21.26
C ASP A 64 -4.42 -10.82 -19.88
N ALA A 65 -4.06 -10.00 -18.89
CA ALA A 65 -4.58 -10.11 -17.53
C ALA A 65 -5.64 -9.04 -17.27
N ILE A 66 -6.56 -9.32 -16.36
CA ILE A 66 -7.59 -8.42 -15.87
C ILE A 66 -7.20 -7.97 -14.47
N HIS A 67 -7.23 -6.66 -14.23
CA HIS A 67 -7.08 -6.09 -12.89
C HIS A 67 -8.42 -6.14 -12.16
N ALA A 68 -8.52 -6.98 -11.12
CA ALA A 68 -9.78 -7.29 -10.44
C ALA A 68 -10.55 -6.05 -9.96
N ALA A 69 -9.87 -5.07 -9.35
CA ALA A 69 -10.51 -3.88 -8.81
C ALA A 69 -11.14 -2.97 -9.88
N THR A 70 -10.66 -3.00 -11.12
CA THR A 70 -11.11 -2.08 -12.19
C THR A 70 -11.78 -2.79 -13.36
N GLY A 71 -11.66 -4.12 -13.45
CA GLY A 71 -12.06 -4.90 -14.63
C GLY A 71 -11.24 -4.60 -15.89
N LYS A 72 -10.23 -3.73 -15.82
CA LYS A 72 -9.44 -3.31 -16.98
C LYS A 72 -8.52 -4.45 -17.43
N LYS A 73 -8.57 -4.76 -18.73
CA LYS A 73 -7.61 -5.67 -19.38
C LYS A 73 -6.28 -4.96 -19.60
N MET A 74 -5.18 -5.63 -19.30
CA MET A 74 -3.83 -5.16 -19.54
C MET A 74 -2.96 -6.29 -20.07
N LYS A 75 -2.13 -5.95 -21.06
CA LYS A 75 -1.19 -6.89 -21.65
C LYS A 75 0.13 -6.86 -20.88
N LEU A 76 0.56 -8.00 -20.34
CA LEU A 76 1.78 -8.10 -19.54
C LEU A 76 2.99 -8.42 -20.46
N SER A 77 3.39 -7.46 -21.29
CA SER A 77 4.34 -7.66 -22.40
C SER A 77 5.83 -7.59 -22.04
N THR A 78 6.20 -6.87 -20.99
CA THR A 78 7.61 -6.70 -20.57
C THR A 78 7.85 -7.17 -19.13
N PRO A 79 7.60 -8.45 -18.80
CA PRO A 79 7.92 -9.00 -17.50
C PRO A 79 9.45 -9.17 -17.36
N HIS A 80 9.96 -8.72 -16.23
CA HIS A 80 11.35 -8.91 -15.83
C HIS A 80 11.43 -9.79 -14.59
N THR A 81 12.45 -10.64 -14.53
CA THR A 81 12.91 -11.21 -13.26
C THR A 81 14.10 -10.41 -12.73
N LEU A 82 14.17 -10.27 -11.41
CA LEU A 82 15.31 -9.67 -10.73
C LEU A 82 16.18 -10.77 -10.15
N MET A 83 17.42 -10.85 -10.62
CA MET A 83 18.42 -11.74 -10.05
C MET A 83 19.66 -10.90 -9.71
N GLY A 84 19.78 -10.53 -8.43
CA GLY A 84 20.73 -9.50 -7.99
C GLY A 84 20.43 -8.15 -8.64
N ASP A 85 21.46 -7.51 -9.20
CA ASP A 85 21.34 -6.21 -9.89
C ASP A 85 20.92 -6.35 -11.37
N THR A 86 20.79 -7.57 -11.90
CA THR A 86 20.49 -7.80 -13.31
C THR A 86 19.00 -8.02 -13.55
N ARG A 87 18.45 -7.30 -14.53
CA ARG A 87 17.12 -7.55 -15.10
C ARG A 87 17.25 -8.46 -16.29
N SER A 88 16.52 -9.56 -16.30
CA SER A 88 16.36 -10.39 -17.50
C SER A 88 14.88 -10.48 -17.87
N ILE A 89 14.60 -10.57 -19.17
CA ILE A 89 13.24 -10.76 -19.67
C ILE A 89 12.81 -12.18 -19.28
N MET A 90 11.63 -12.28 -18.66
CA MET A 90 11.04 -13.55 -18.28
C MET A 90 10.03 -13.98 -19.36
N GLU A 91 10.19 -15.17 -19.93
CA GLU A 91 9.22 -15.66 -20.92
C GLU A 91 8.03 -16.37 -20.25
N GLU A 92 8.28 -17.07 -19.14
CA GLU A 92 7.29 -17.85 -18.40
C GLU A 92 7.55 -17.81 -16.89
N ALA A 93 6.49 -18.00 -16.09
CA ALA A 93 6.57 -18.12 -14.64
C ALA A 93 5.43 -19.00 -14.08
N TYR A 94 5.68 -19.62 -12.93
CA TYR A 94 4.81 -20.59 -12.27
C TYR A 94 4.44 -20.14 -10.85
N PRO A 95 3.47 -20.80 -10.17
CA PRO A 95 3.11 -20.45 -8.81
C PRO A 95 4.34 -20.47 -7.90
N GLY A 96 4.55 -19.40 -7.15
CA GLY A 96 5.76 -19.22 -6.35
C GLY A 96 6.79 -18.28 -6.96
N ASP A 97 6.72 -18.00 -8.25
CA ASP A 97 7.63 -17.04 -8.89
C ASP A 97 7.19 -15.60 -8.64
N ILE A 98 8.14 -14.68 -8.79
CA ILE A 98 7.90 -13.24 -8.72
C ILE A 98 8.20 -12.64 -10.08
N VAL A 99 7.19 -12.04 -10.71
CA VAL A 99 7.33 -11.30 -11.97
C VAL A 99 7.32 -9.80 -11.67
N SER A 100 8.23 -9.04 -12.27
CA SER A 100 8.20 -7.59 -12.25
C SER A 100 7.56 -7.08 -13.54
N ILE A 101 6.51 -6.29 -13.45
CA ILE A 101 5.80 -5.71 -14.59
C ILE A 101 5.85 -4.19 -14.54
N PHE A 102 5.87 -3.54 -15.69
CA PHE A 102 5.77 -2.09 -15.77
C PHE A 102 4.38 -1.63 -15.30
N ASN A 103 4.36 -0.62 -14.43
CA ASN A 103 3.16 -0.08 -13.83
C ASN A 103 3.15 1.46 -13.97
N PRO A 104 2.40 2.04 -14.91
CA PRO A 104 2.27 3.50 -15.05
C PRO A 104 1.31 4.13 -14.01
N GLY A 105 1.13 3.49 -12.84
CA GLY A 105 0.21 3.95 -11.79
C GLY A 105 -1.20 3.32 -11.83
N HIS A 106 -1.37 2.17 -12.49
CA HIS A 106 -2.65 1.45 -12.54
C HIS A 106 -2.80 0.38 -11.46
N LEU A 107 -1.68 -0.11 -10.93
CA LEU A 107 -1.63 -1.13 -9.90
C LEU A 107 -1.17 -0.52 -8.57
N LYS A 108 -1.77 -0.99 -7.49
CA LYS A 108 -1.42 -0.69 -6.09
C LYS A 108 -0.90 -1.96 -5.42
N ILE A 109 -0.26 -1.83 -4.26
CA ILE A 109 0.02 -3.00 -3.41
C ILE A 109 -1.33 -3.65 -3.05
N GLY A 110 -1.44 -4.97 -3.20
CA GLY A 110 -2.67 -5.73 -3.05
C GLY A 110 -3.45 -5.97 -4.36
N SER A 111 -3.16 -5.22 -5.44
CA SER A 111 -3.83 -5.41 -6.73
C SER A 111 -3.78 -6.86 -7.21
N THR A 112 -4.95 -7.44 -7.50
CA THR A 112 -5.08 -8.80 -8.04
C THR A 112 -5.17 -8.78 -9.57
N LEU A 113 -4.39 -9.64 -10.21
CA LEU A 113 -4.38 -9.88 -11.65
C LEU A 113 -4.79 -11.33 -11.94
N TYR A 114 -5.66 -11.53 -12.93
CA TYR A 114 -6.08 -12.86 -13.37
C TYR A 114 -6.34 -12.92 -14.87
N GLU A 115 -6.26 -14.10 -15.49
CA GLU A 115 -6.51 -14.25 -16.93
C GLU A 115 -7.99 -14.53 -17.26
N ALA A 116 -8.59 -15.53 -16.62
CA ALA A 116 -9.95 -16.00 -16.95
C ALA A 116 -10.91 -15.91 -15.77
N ASP A 117 -10.77 -16.81 -14.78
CA ASP A 117 -11.75 -16.89 -13.69
C ASP A 117 -11.53 -15.75 -12.70
N PRO A 118 -12.53 -14.87 -12.51
CA PRO A 118 -12.41 -13.72 -11.60
C PRO A 118 -12.12 -14.15 -10.18
N LEU A 119 -11.20 -13.41 -9.55
CA LEU A 119 -10.94 -13.48 -8.13
C LEU A 119 -10.35 -12.16 -7.64
N THR A 120 -10.40 -11.97 -6.32
CA THR A 120 -9.70 -10.90 -5.62
C THR A 120 -8.97 -11.53 -4.44
N PHE A 121 -7.69 -11.25 -4.28
CA PHE A 121 -6.93 -11.62 -3.09
C PHE A 121 -7.05 -10.54 -2.02
N ASN A 122 -7.12 -10.95 -0.75
CA ASN A 122 -7.02 -10.04 0.40
C ASN A 122 -5.81 -10.43 1.28
N VAL A 123 -4.64 -10.50 0.65
CA VAL A 123 -3.45 -11.16 1.23
C VAL A 123 -2.44 -10.19 1.84
N ILE A 124 -2.62 -8.88 1.67
CA ILE A 124 -1.66 -7.86 2.14
C ILE A 124 -2.36 -6.83 3.01
N PRO A 125 -2.25 -6.92 4.35
CA PRO A 125 -2.74 -5.88 5.22
C PRO A 125 -1.85 -4.63 5.12
N LEU A 126 -2.46 -3.46 4.96
CA LEU A 126 -1.82 -2.18 5.22
C LEU A 126 -1.81 -1.94 6.73
N PHE A 127 -0.63 -2.08 7.34
CA PHE A 127 -0.45 -1.93 8.78
C PHE A 127 -0.79 -0.51 9.25
N THR A 128 -1.34 -0.41 10.46
CA THR A 128 -1.59 0.89 11.06
C THR A 128 -0.27 1.60 11.40
N PRO A 129 -0.12 2.91 11.14
CA PRO A 129 1.01 3.68 11.64
C PRO A 129 0.98 3.86 13.17
N GLU A 130 2.16 3.89 13.77
CA GLU A 130 2.39 4.13 15.21
C GLU A 130 3.25 5.38 15.47
N HIS A 131 3.90 5.89 14.44
CA HIS A 131 4.69 7.12 14.50
C HIS A 131 4.16 8.13 13.51
N PHE A 132 4.10 9.40 13.93
CA PHE A 132 3.51 10.46 13.15
C PHE A 132 4.43 11.68 13.08
N MET A 133 4.45 12.32 11.92
CA MET A 133 5.28 13.51 11.68
C MET A 133 4.57 14.43 10.71
N LYS A 134 4.40 15.70 11.10
CA LYS A 134 3.88 16.71 10.19
C LYS A 134 5.00 17.15 9.25
N VAL A 135 4.68 17.28 7.97
CA VAL A 135 5.61 17.69 6.92
C VAL A 135 5.06 18.82 6.08
N MET A 136 5.95 19.69 5.63
CA MET A 136 5.66 20.80 4.73
C MET A 136 6.89 21.14 3.88
N THR A 137 6.68 21.91 2.83
CA THR A 137 7.78 22.51 2.04
C THR A 137 7.94 23.98 2.41
N LYS A 138 9.19 24.47 2.49
CA LYS A 138 9.47 25.93 2.60
C LYS A 138 9.16 26.67 1.31
N ASP A 139 9.22 25.97 0.18
CA ASP A 139 9.05 26.54 -1.16
C ASP A 139 7.57 26.47 -1.57
N PRO A 140 6.85 27.60 -1.65
CA PRO A 140 5.45 27.63 -2.04
C PRO A 140 5.19 27.09 -3.46
N PHE A 141 6.19 27.14 -4.35
CA PHE A 141 6.05 26.67 -5.74
C PHE A 141 6.13 25.14 -5.84
N LYS A 142 6.65 24.45 -4.81
CA LYS A 142 6.80 22.99 -4.78
C LYS A 142 5.64 22.24 -4.12
N ARG A 143 4.54 22.91 -3.79
CA ARG A 143 3.36 22.29 -3.15
C ARG A 143 2.79 21.12 -3.96
N LYS A 144 2.68 21.30 -5.27
CA LYS A 144 2.19 20.24 -6.18
C LYS A 144 3.14 19.04 -6.19
N GLN A 145 4.45 19.30 -6.30
CA GLN A 145 5.48 18.25 -6.26
C GLN A 145 5.54 17.52 -4.91
N LEU A 146 5.33 18.23 -3.80
CA LEU A 146 5.21 17.64 -2.46
C LEU A 146 4.08 16.62 -2.42
N ARG A 147 2.87 17.02 -2.86
CA ARG A 147 1.70 16.13 -2.88
C ARG A 147 1.90 14.95 -3.83
N GLU A 148 2.38 15.19 -5.04
CA GLU A 148 2.64 14.13 -6.03
C GLU A 148 3.69 13.13 -5.53
N GLY A 149 4.79 13.59 -4.95
CA GLY A 149 5.83 12.71 -4.44
C GLY A 149 5.40 11.92 -3.21
N LEU A 150 4.70 12.54 -2.27
CA LEU A 150 4.16 11.84 -1.11
C LEU A 150 3.06 10.84 -1.50
N GLN A 151 2.22 11.16 -2.49
CA GLN A 151 1.26 10.22 -3.07
C GLN A 151 1.97 8.98 -3.60
N GLN A 152 2.98 9.16 -4.44
CA GLN A 152 3.72 8.04 -5.03
C GLN A 152 4.43 7.20 -3.96
N LEU A 153 5.05 7.84 -2.96
CA LEU A 153 5.65 7.12 -1.82
C LEU A 153 4.61 6.37 -0.98
N SER A 154 3.38 6.88 -0.90
CA SER A 154 2.26 6.20 -0.23
C SER A 154 1.77 5.00 -1.03
N GLU A 155 1.67 5.12 -2.35
CA GLU A 155 1.32 4.01 -3.25
C GLU A 155 2.36 2.89 -3.19
N GLU A 156 3.65 3.25 -3.05
CA GLU A 156 4.74 2.31 -2.83
C GLU A 156 4.73 1.65 -1.43
N GLY A 157 3.87 2.09 -0.52
CA GLY A 157 3.78 1.57 0.85
C GLY A 157 4.92 2.03 1.75
N VAL A 158 5.68 3.07 1.37
CA VAL A 158 6.79 3.60 2.19
C VAL A 158 6.27 4.33 3.42
N VAL A 159 5.14 5.03 3.29
CA VAL A 159 4.55 5.89 4.32
C VAL A 159 3.05 6.04 4.12
N HIS A 160 2.29 6.25 5.17
CA HIS A 160 0.90 6.70 5.06
C HIS A 160 0.83 8.22 5.06
N VAL A 161 0.03 8.80 4.18
CA VAL A 161 -0.14 10.25 4.08
C VAL A 161 -1.58 10.60 4.44
N PHE A 162 -1.72 11.55 5.36
CA PHE A 162 -2.99 12.06 5.86
C PHE A 162 -3.04 13.58 5.74
N GLU A 163 -4.24 14.13 5.63
CA GLU A 163 -4.44 15.56 5.85
C GLU A 163 -4.24 15.88 7.34
N VAL A 164 -3.70 17.07 7.63
CA VAL A 164 -3.57 17.52 9.02
C VAL A 164 -4.96 17.87 9.57
N PRO A 165 -5.38 17.32 10.74
CA PRO A 165 -6.67 17.67 11.33
C PRO A 165 -6.80 19.17 11.56
N GLY A 166 -7.86 19.78 11.00
CA GLY A 166 -8.08 21.23 11.06
C GLY A 166 -6.99 22.08 10.38
N GLY A 167 -6.10 21.45 9.60
CA GLY A 167 -4.97 22.09 8.95
C GLY A 167 -5.37 22.98 7.77
N VAL A 168 -4.53 23.96 7.46
CA VAL A 168 -4.74 24.86 6.31
C VAL A 168 -3.69 24.61 5.23
N GLY A 169 -4.14 23.99 4.14
CA GLY A 169 -3.63 24.13 2.77
C GLY A 169 -2.33 23.42 2.36
N ASN A 170 -1.30 23.34 3.21
CA ASN A 170 0.05 22.93 2.75
C ASN A 170 0.79 21.94 3.64
N GLU A 171 0.23 21.61 4.79
CA GLU A 171 0.85 20.67 5.71
C GLU A 171 0.19 19.30 5.52
N LEU A 172 1.00 18.27 5.49
CA LEU A 172 0.54 16.89 5.47
C LEU A 172 1.05 16.18 6.70
N LEU A 173 0.33 15.16 7.12
CA LEU A 173 0.72 14.30 8.22
C LEU A 173 1.19 12.97 7.66
N LEU A 174 2.41 12.58 8.00
CA LEU A 174 2.96 11.27 7.67
C LEU A 174 2.76 10.31 8.84
N GLY A 175 2.35 9.08 8.55
CA GLY A 175 2.29 7.97 9.48
C GLY A 175 3.17 6.81 9.03
N THR A 176 3.94 6.23 9.95
CA THR A 176 4.83 5.09 9.68
C THR A 176 4.73 4.05 10.78
N VAL A 177 5.06 2.79 10.46
CA VAL A 177 5.23 1.72 11.46
C VAL A 177 6.59 1.86 12.14
N GLY A 178 7.63 2.29 11.41
CA GLY A 178 8.97 2.47 11.96
C GLY A 178 9.54 3.86 11.67
N VAL A 179 10.19 4.46 12.67
CA VAL A 179 10.72 5.84 12.59
C VAL A 179 11.71 6.08 11.45
N LEU A 180 12.49 5.06 11.05
CA LEU A 180 13.45 5.17 9.94
C LEU A 180 12.78 5.44 8.59
N GLN A 181 11.50 5.09 8.44
CA GLN A 181 10.76 5.37 7.21
C GLN A 181 10.67 6.88 6.95
N PHE A 182 10.64 7.74 7.98
CA PHE A 182 10.68 9.20 7.77
C PHE A 182 11.98 9.67 7.12
N ASP A 183 13.11 9.04 7.43
CA ASP A 183 14.40 9.37 6.82
C ASP A 183 14.45 8.94 5.36
N VAL A 184 13.88 7.76 5.05
CA VAL A 184 13.69 7.30 3.65
C VAL A 184 12.80 8.28 2.88
N VAL A 185 11.68 8.72 3.45
CA VAL A 185 10.79 9.69 2.80
C VAL A 185 11.51 11.01 2.55
N LYS A 186 12.20 11.57 3.55
CA LYS A 186 13.00 12.80 3.39
C LYS A 186 14.03 12.67 2.28
N HIS A 187 14.78 11.57 2.26
CA HIS A 187 15.80 11.32 1.24
C HIS A 187 15.20 11.22 -0.16
N ARG A 188 14.14 10.42 -0.33
CA ARG A 188 13.48 10.22 -1.63
C ARG A 188 12.79 11.49 -2.12
N MET A 189 12.12 12.25 -1.25
CA MET A 189 11.52 13.53 -1.64
C MET A 189 12.57 14.52 -2.16
N GLN A 190 13.75 14.57 -1.53
CA GLN A 190 14.84 15.41 -2.00
C GLN A 190 15.47 14.89 -3.30
N ALA A 191 15.75 13.58 -3.39
CA ALA A 191 16.46 12.98 -4.52
C ALA A 191 15.61 12.89 -5.80
N GLU A 192 14.33 12.54 -5.66
CA GLU A 192 13.45 12.21 -6.79
C GLU A 192 12.55 13.37 -7.21
N TYR A 193 12.15 14.21 -6.25
CA TYR A 193 11.23 15.33 -6.48
C TYR A 193 11.89 16.70 -6.24
N GLY A 194 13.12 16.73 -5.72
CA GLY A 194 13.81 17.97 -5.38
C GLY A 194 13.10 18.76 -4.28
N VAL A 195 12.29 18.11 -3.43
CA VAL A 195 11.52 18.75 -2.36
C VAL A 195 12.19 18.51 -1.02
N GLU A 196 12.70 19.57 -0.41
CA GLU A 196 13.21 19.55 0.96
C GLU A 196 12.03 19.59 1.94
N LEU A 197 11.88 18.54 2.75
CA LEU A 197 10.82 18.47 3.76
C LEU A 197 11.26 19.16 5.05
N VAL A 198 10.40 20.07 5.54
CA VAL A 198 10.44 20.55 6.91
C VAL A 198 9.52 19.69 7.75
N THR A 199 10.07 19.15 8.83
CA THR A 199 9.37 18.21 9.70
C THR A 199 9.06 18.85 11.05
N GLN A 200 7.86 18.60 11.56
CA GLN A 200 7.45 18.95 12.92
C GLN A 200 6.94 17.69 13.62
N ALA A 201 7.47 17.42 14.81
CA ALA A 201 6.99 16.33 15.65
C ALA A 201 5.55 16.58 16.11
N VAL A 202 4.77 15.51 16.18
CA VAL A 202 3.39 15.53 16.67
C VAL A 202 3.18 14.38 17.66
N SER A 203 2.22 14.55 18.56
CA SER A 203 1.97 13.61 19.67
C SER A 203 0.76 12.72 19.39
N TYR A 204 0.79 11.98 18.28
CA TYR A 204 -0.17 10.91 18.01
C TYR A 204 0.46 9.56 18.33
N HIS A 205 -0.32 8.70 18.98
CA HIS A 205 0.06 7.36 19.41
C HIS A 205 -0.34 6.29 18.38
N THR A 206 -1.54 6.39 17.80
CA THR A 206 -2.04 5.43 16.81
C THR A 206 -3.16 6.03 15.97
N ALA A 207 -3.54 5.34 14.90
CA ALA A 207 -4.65 5.72 14.03
C ALA A 207 -5.61 4.56 13.78
N ARG A 208 -6.86 4.81 13.39
CA ARG A 208 -7.80 3.77 12.91
C ARG A 208 -8.61 4.31 11.75
N TRP A 209 -8.75 3.52 10.69
CA TRP A 209 -9.69 3.85 9.62
C TRP A 209 -11.11 3.68 10.14
N LEU A 210 -12.02 4.50 9.61
CA LEU A 210 -13.41 4.55 10.00
C LEU A 210 -14.32 4.07 8.86
N PRO A 211 -15.52 3.56 9.17
CA PRO A 211 -16.56 3.45 8.17
C PRO A 211 -16.96 4.84 7.66
N SER A 212 -17.54 4.91 6.46
CA SER A 212 -18.15 6.13 5.91
C SER A 212 -19.49 6.45 6.59
N ASP A 213 -19.51 6.50 7.91
CA ASP A 213 -20.66 6.83 8.76
C ASP A 213 -20.39 8.12 9.55
N GLU A 214 -21.11 9.19 9.20
CA GLU A 214 -20.98 10.50 9.83
C GLU A 214 -21.33 10.48 11.33
N SER A 215 -22.21 9.59 11.77
CA SER A 215 -22.59 9.49 13.18
C SER A 215 -21.45 8.94 14.03
N VAL A 216 -20.64 8.03 13.48
CA VAL A 216 -19.42 7.51 14.13
C VAL A 216 -18.37 8.62 14.21
N MET A 217 -18.14 9.32 13.10
CA MET A 217 -17.17 10.43 13.04
C MET A 217 -17.51 11.54 14.03
N ALA A 218 -18.77 11.99 14.08
CA ALA A 218 -19.20 13.06 14.99
C ALA A 218 -19.05 12.69 16.48
N LYS A 219 -19.29 11.42 16.85
CA LYS A 219 -19.06 10.92 18.21
C LYS A 219 -17.58 10.99 18.60
N LEU A 220 -16.69 10.68 17.67
CA LEU A 220 -15.25 10.76 17.90
C LEU A 220 -14.80 12.22 17.99
N GLU A 221 -15.21 13.09 17.07
CA GLU A 221 -14.87 14.53 17.08
C GLU A 221 -15.29 15.25 18.37
N SER A 222 -16.32 14.77 19.07
CA SER A 222 -16.72 15.32 20.37
C SER A 222 -15.67 15.18 21.48
N SER A 223 -14.67 14.31 21.29
CA SER A 223 -13.61 14.04 22.28
C SER A 223 -12.33 14.80 21.93
N TYR A 224 -11.78 15.55 22.89
CA TYR A 224 -10.57 16.35 22.68
C TYR A 224 -9.31 15.55 22.33
N SER A 225 -9.23 14.28 22.75
CA SER A 225 -8.05 13.42 22.57
C SER A 225 -8.06 12.61 21.26
N THR A 226 -9.03 12.88 20.39
CA THR A 226 -9.21 12.21 19.09
C THR A 226 -9.36 13.23 17.98
N HIS A 227 -8.70 12.99 16.86
CA HIS A 227 -8.71 13.90 15.73
C HIS A 227 -9.09 13.15 14.47
N VAL A 228 -10.28 13.42 13.95
CA VAL A 228 -10.74 12.84 12.68
C VAL A 228 -10.13 13.65 11.52
N THR A 229 -9.63 12.94 10.53
CA THR A 229 -9.07 13.47 9.29
C THR A 229 -9.27 12.46 8.17
N ARG A 230 -8.57 12.65 7.05
CA ARG A 230 -8.62 11.78 5.88
C ARG A 230 -7.24 11.35 5.43
N ASP A 231 -7.16 10.16 4.87
CA ASP A 231 -5.99 9.71 4.13
C ASP A 231 -5.94 10.32 2.72
N ILE A 232 -4.86 10.03 2.00
CA ILE A 232 -4.63 10.60 0.68
C ILE A 232 -5.60 10.10 -0.41
N ASP A 233 -6.29 8.98 -0.17
CA ASP A 233 -7.38 8.48 -1.01
C ASP A 233 -8.76 8.92 -0.47
N ASP A 234 -8.81 9.93 0.39
CA ASP A 234 -10.03 10.50 1.00
C ASP A 234 -10.78 9.59 1.99
N HIS A 235 -10.16 8.49 2.47
CA HIS A 235 -10.81 7.62 3.46
C HIS A 235 -10.74 8.24 4.87
N PRO A 236 -11.84 8.20 5.64
CA PRO A 236 -11.87 8.75 6.98
C PRO A 236 -10.98 7.93 7.93
N ILE A 237 -10.20 8.65 8.72
CA ILE A 237 -9.27 8.09 9.70
C ILE A 237 -9.29 8.94 10.97
N VAL A 238 -9.22 8.29 12.14
CA VAL A 238 -9.08 8.97 13.43
C VAL A 238 -7.68 8.75 14.00
N LEU A 239 -7.08 9.83 14.50
CA LEU A 239 -5.81 9.84 15.20
C LEU A 239 -6.05 9.94 16.71
N PHE A 240 -5.32 9.13 17.48
CA PHE A 240 -5.41 9.07 18.94
C PHE A 240 -4.13 9.59 19.57
N GLU A 241 -4.23 10.45 20.58
CA GLU A 241 -3.06 10.94 21.31
C GLU A 241 -2.49 9.91 22.31
N SER A 242 -3.29 8.92 22.72
CA SER A 242 -2.88 7.91 23.70
C SER A 242 -3.66 6.60 23.56
N ALA A 243 -3.15 5.53 24.16
CA ALA A 243 -3.86 4.25 24.28
C ALA A 243 -5.19 4.39 25.05
N TYR A 244 -5.25 5.27 26.05
CA TYR A 244 -6.48 5.53 26.80
C TYR A 244 -7.57 6.15 25.92
N ALA A 245 -7.19 7.08 25.04
CA ALA A 245 -8.12 7.68 24.08
C ALA A 245 -8.69 6.63 23.12
N LEU A 246 -7.87 5.67 22.69
CA LEU A 246 -8.33 4.54 21.88
C LEU A 246 -9.35 3.68 22.62
N SER A 247 -9.06 3.26 23.87
CA SER A 247 -10.00 2.44 24.65
C SER A 247 -11.34 3.15 24.90
N GLN A 248 -11.32 4.45 25.18
CA GLN A 248 -12.54 5.25 25.33
C GLN A 248 -13.33 5.35 24.01
N ALA A 249 -12.65 5.44 22.88
CA ALA A 249 -13.33 5.42 21.58
C ALA A 249 -13.95 4.06 21.28
N GLU A 250 -13.26 2.96 21.59
CA GLU A 250 -13.79 1.59 21.44
C GLU A 250 -15.08 1.40 22.25
N GLU A 251 -15.14 1.92 23.48
CA GLU A 251 -16.37 1.90 24.30
C GLU A 251 -17.52 2.74 23.71
N LYS A 252 -17.20 3.85 23.05
CA LYS A 252 -18.19 4.81 22.52
C LYS A 252 -18.78 4.41 21.17
N VAL A 253 -17.95 3.91 20.26
CA VAL A 253 -18.35 3.62 18.88
C VAL A 253 -18.28 2.14 18.51
N GLY A 254 -17.77 1.29 19.40
CA GLY A 254 -17.55 -0.13 19.10
C GLY A 254 -16.22 -0.35 18.35
N ALA A 255 -15.50 -1.40 18.72
CA ALA A 255 -14.22 -1.75 18.11
C ALA A 255 -14.36 -2.17 16.63
N GLU A 256 -15.54 -2.66 16.24
CA GLU A 256 -15.89 -3.00 14.86
C GLU A 256 -15.89 -1.78 13.93
N ASN A 257 -16.06 -0.57 14.45
CA ASN A 257 -16.03 0.67 13.68
C ASN A 257 -14.64 1.33 13.66
N LEU A 258 -13.63 0.69 14.25
CA LEU A 258 -12.25 1.17 14.34
C LEU A 258 -11.30 0.20 13.64
N PHE A 259 -11.21 0.32 12.32
CA PHE A 259 -10.47 -0.62 11.48
C PHE A 259 -8.96 -0.47 11.67
N LYS A 260 -8.29 -1.58 12.00
CA LYS A 260 -6.82 -1.66 12.09
C LYS A 260 -6.16 -1.61 10.71
N PHE A 261 -6.81 -2.18 9.71
CA PHE A 261 -6.32 -2.21 8.34
C PHE A 261 -7.23 -1.37 7.47
N LYS A 262 -6.65 -0.70 6.47
CA LYS A 262 -7.44 -0.03 5.44
C LYS A 262 -8.28 -1.08 4.71
N GLN A 263 -9.59 -0.91 4.74
CA GLN A 263 -10.50 -1.77 4.00
C GLN A 263 -10.63 -1.20 2.59
N GLU A 264 -10.14 -1.92 1.58
CA GLU A 264 -10.27 -1.48 0.19
C GLU A 264 -11.70 -1.62 -0.34
N HIS A 265 -12.59 -2.35 0.36
CA HIS A 265 -13.94 -2.68 -0.11
C HIS A 265 -14.99 -2.54 1.00
N ILE A 266 -15.45 -1.32 1.25
CA ILE A 266 -16.85 -1.06 1.63
C ILE A 266 -17.29 0.21 0.89
N GLY A 267 -17.72 0.03 -0.36
CA GLY A 267 -18.05 1.12 -1.27
C GLY A 267 -18.90 0.68 -2.45
N ALA A 268 -19.99 -0.05 -2.18
CA ALA A 268 -21.29 -0.09 -2.87
C ALA A 268 -22.12 -1.25 -2.31
#